data_AF-A0A2X2SRD4-F1
#
_entry.id   AF-A0A2X2SRD4-F1
#
_cell.length_a   1.000
_cell.length_b   1.000
_cell.length_c   1.000
_cell.angle_alpha   90.00
_cell.angle_beta   90.00
_cell.angle_gamma   90.00
#
_symmetry.space_group_name_H-M   'P 1'
#
loop_
_entity.id
_entity.type
_entity.pdbx_description
1 polymer ?
#
loop_
_entity_poly.entity_id
_entity_poly.type
_entity_poly.pdbx_seq_one_letter_code
_entity_poly.pdbx_strand_id
1 'polypeptide(L)'
;MTLIEMLSSIEDTRKRRGIRHKMPNFLIMCLTAIMSGYTGYREIGRFLKENQWEFKKYLTFCKVPTYGSIRRIFMEIDFDDFAQKLKLLL
;
A
#
# COMPACT_ATOMS: atom_id res chain seq x y z
N MET A 1 -11.24 -12.21 -11.13
CA MET A 1 -10.71 -11.11 -10.32
C MET A 1 -9.31 -11.47 -9.86
N THR A 2 -8.32 -10.64 -10.17
CA THR A 2 -6.93 -10.76 -9.71
C THR A 2 -6.69 -9.93 -8.44
N LEU A 3 -5.58 -10.17 -7.74
CA LEU A 3 -5.21 -9.38 -6.54
C LEU A 3 -5.11 -7.88 -6.86
N ILE A 4 -4.47 -7.51 -7.98
CA ILE A 4 -4.31 -6.11 -8.38
C ILE A 4 -5.66 -5.44 -8.70
N GLU A 5 -6.59 -6.17 -9.32
CA GLU A 5 -7.95 -5.68 -9.60
C GLU A 5 -8.70 -5.39 -8.29
N MET A 6 -8.63 -6.30 -7.31
CA MET A 6 -9.24 -6.09 -6.00
C MET A 6 -8.63 -4.89 -5.28
N LEU A 7 -7.29 -4.79 -5.20
CA LEU A 7 -6.62 -3.67 -4.55
C LEU A 7 -6.88 -2.33 -5.26
N SER A 8 -7.18 -2.35 -6.56
CA SER A 8 -7.55 -1.16 -7.32
C SER A 8 -8.99 -0.70 -7.04
N SER A 9 -9.84 -1.57 -6.48
CA SER A 9 -11.21 -1.24 -6.08
C SER A 9 -11.32 -0.57 -4.70
N ILE A 10 -10.22 -0.54 -3.94
CA ILE A 10 -10.15 0.19 -2.66
C ILE A 10 -10.20 1.68 -2.93
N GLU A 11 -11.12 2.37 -2.26
CA GLU A 11 -11.27 3.82 -2.41
C GLU A 11 -10.00 4.56 -1.93
N ASP A 12 -9.55 5.53 -2.72
CA ASP A 12 -8.43 6.41 -2.37
C ASP A 12 -8.96 7.77 -1.89
N THR A 13 -9.20 7.87 -0.59
CA THR A 13 -9.73 9.08 0.08
C THR A 13 -8.68 10.19 0.23
N ARG A 14 -7.43 9.94 -0.19
CA ARG A 14 -6.32 10.89 -0.02
C ARG A 14 -6.53 12.10 -0.92
N LYS A 15 -6.25 13.30 -0.41
CA LYS A 15 -6.29 14.53 -1.20
C LYS A 15 -5.36 14.41 -2.42
N ARG A 16 -5.85 14.74 -3.62
CA ARG A 16 -5.11 14.62 -4.89
C ARG A 16 -3.73 15.29 -4.88
N ARG A 17 -3.58 16.40 -4.15
CA ARG A 17 -2.30 17.11 -4.04
C ARG A 17 -1.32 16.32 -3.18
N GLY A 18 -0.18 15.96 -3.77
CA GLY A 18 0.93 15.32 -3.04
C GLY A 18 0.91 13.79 -3.07
N ILE A 19 0.01 13.17 -3.83
CA ILE A 19 0.05 11.73 -4.08
C ILE A 19 1.31 11.38 -4.86
N ARG A 20 2.14 10.47 -4.32
CA ARG A 20 3.39 10.00 -4.94
C ARG A 20 3.32 8.57 -5.44
N HIS A 21 2.24 7.85 -5.15
CA HIS A 21 1.96 6.47 -5.54
C HIS A 21 0.44 6.26 -5.50
N LYS A 22 -0.10 5.46 -6.43
CA LYS A 22 -1.52 5.07 -6.42
C LYS A 22 -1.83 4.15 -5.23
N MET A 23 -3.08 4.11 -4.79
CA MET A 23 -3.53 3.22 -3.71
C MET A 23 -3.14 1.74 -3.92
N PRO A 24 -3.38 1.10 -5.08
CA PRO A 24 -2.96 -0.29 -5.28
C PRO A 24 -1.45 -0.50 -5.13
N ASN A 25 -0.62 0.46 -5.56
CA ASN A 25 0.84 0.38 -5.39
C ASN A 25 1.23 0.50 -3.92
N PHE A 26 0.55 1.35 -3.15
CA PHE A 26 0.74 1.45 -1.70
C PHE A 26 0.40 0.13 -1.00
N LEU A 27 -0.73 -0.46 -1.34
CA LEU A 27 -1.22 -1.69 -0.71
C LEU A 27 -0.31 -2.88 -1.06
N ILE A 28 0.12 -3.02 -2.32
CA ILE A 28 1.09 -4.06 -2.73
C ILE A 28 2.40 -3.89 -1.97
N MET A 29 2.95 -2.68 -1.91
CA MET A 29 4.18 -2.38 -1.16
C MET A 29 4.06 -2.82 0.30
N CYS A 30 2.99 -2.43 0.99
CA CYS A 30 2.79 -2.79 2.39
C CYS A 30 2.55 -4.28 2.58
N LEU A 31 1.77 -4.91 1.69
CA LEU A 31 1.53 -6.35 1.72
C LEU A 31 2.85 -7.14 1.57
N THR A 32 3.70 -6.77 0.62
CA THR A 32 5.01 -7.40 0.42
C THR A 32 5.90 -7.26 1.67
N ALA A 33 5.90 -6.08 2.31
CA ALA A 33 6.66 -5.85 3.54
C ALA A 33 6.15 -6.74 4.69
N ILE A 34 4.83 -6.81 4.87
CA ILE A 34 4.19 -7.62 5.92
C ILE A 34 4.43 -9.12 5.68
N MET A 35 4.30 -9.59 4.44
CA MET A 35 4.62 -10.98 4.06
C MET A 35 6.10 -11.32 4.28
N SER A 36 6.97 -10.30 4.27
CA SER A 36 8.40 -10.42 4.56
C SER A 36 8.73 -10.27 6.05
N GLY A 37 7.72 -10.20 6.93
CA GLY A 37 7.86 -10.12 8.38
C GLY A 37 7.97 -8.72 8.98
N TYR A 38 7.80 -7.66 8.18
CA TYR A 38 7.87 -6.27 8.65
C TYR A 38 6.46 -5.78 8.96
N THR A 39 6.10 -5.71 10.24
CA THR A 39 4.72 -5.40 10.66
C THR A 39 4.56 -4.02 11.27
N GLY A 40 5.63 -3.44 11.84
CA GLY A 40 5.60 -2.07 12.35
C GLY A 40 5.63 -1.02 11.23
N TYR A 41 4.91 0.10 11.37
CA TYR A 41 4.92 1.17 10.35
C TYR A 41 6.32 1.71 10.00
N ARG A 42 7.22 1.77 10.99
CA ARG A 42 8.62 2.19 10.77
C ARG A 42 9.41 1.12 10.02
N GLU A 43 9.19 -0.15 10.36
CA GLU A 43 9.80 -1.30 9.72
C GLU A 43 9.37 -1.40 8.26
N ILE A 44 8.07 -1.27 7.98
CA ILE A 44 7.52 -1.20 6.62
C ILE A 44 8.17 -0.04 5.86
N GLY A 45 8.18 1.17 6.43
CA GLY A 45 8.81 2.33 5.76
C GLY A 45 10.30 2.13 5.45
N ARG A 46 11.03 1.44 6.32
CA ARG A 46 12.43 1.06 6.11
C ARG A 46 12.56 0.04 4.97
N PHE A 47 11.80 -1.05 5.04
CA PHE A 47 11.77 -2.11 4.02
C PHE A 47 11.48 -1.54 2.62
N LEU A 48 10.48 -0.66 2.50
CA LEU A 48 10.13 -0.04 1.24
C LEU A 48 11.24 0.85 0.68
N LYS A 49 11.96 1.55 1.56
CA LYS A 49 13.08 2.40 1.14
C LYS A 49 14.30 1.57 0.70
N GLU A 50 14.60 0.51 1.42
CA GLU A 50 15.69 -0.42 1.09
C GLU A 50 15.42 -1.17 -0.23
N ASN A 51 14.16 -1.50 -0.52
CA ASN A 51 13.75 -2.25 -1.71
C ASN A 51 13.13 -1.38 -2.81
N GLN A 52 13.26 -0.05 -2.76
CA GLN A 52 12.55 0.86 -3.67
C GLN A 52 12.84 0.59 -5.16
N TRP A 53 14.06 0.17 -5.48
CA TRP A 53 14.48 -0.11 -6.85
C TRP A 53 13.88 -1.42 -7.37
N GLU A 54 13.68 -2.39 -6.49
CA GLU A 54 12.98 -3.64 -6.82
C GLU A 54 11.52 -3.34 -7.14
N PHE A 55 10.84 -2.56 -6.29
CA PHE A 55 9.47 -2.12 -6.55
C PHE A 55 9.34 -1.35 -7.87
N LYS A 56 10.34 -0.54 -8.24
CA LYS A 56 10.34 0.23 -9.50
C LYS A 56 10.32 -0.65 -10.75
N LYS A 57 10.74 -1.91 -10.67
CA LYS A 57 10.66 -2.86 -11.79
C LYS A 57 9.23 -3.26 -12.13
N TYR A 58 8.34 -3.26 -11.12
CA TYR A 58 6.98 -3.78 -11.24
C TYR A 58 5.89 -2.72 -11.07
N LEU A 59 6.19 -1.61 -10.38
CA LEU A 59 5.21 -0.60 -9.97
C LEU A 59 5.59 0.80 -10.46
N THR A 60 4.61 1.57 -10.93
CA THR A 60 4.80 2.97 -11.32
C THR A 60 4.50 3.93 -10.15
N PHE A 61 5.53 4.56 -9.59
CA PHE A 61 5.39 5.57 -8.53
C PHE A 61 6.51 6.60 -8.57
N CYS A 62 6.33 7.75 -7.92
CA CYS A 62 7.36 8.78 -7.77
C CYS A 62 8.26 8.49 -6.54
N LYS A 63 7.66 8.18 -5.39
CA LYS A 63 8.37 7.86 -4.15
C LYS A 63 7.58 6.84 -3.31
N VAL A 64 8.29 5.91 -2.67
CA VAL A 64 7.71 5.00 -1.68
C VAL A 64 7.12 5.78 -0.49
N PRO A 65 6.06 5.29 0.15
CA PRO A 65 5.47 5.95 1.32
C PRO A 65 6.47 5.97 2.49
N THR A 66 6.51 7.07 3.24
CA THR A 66 7.27 7.15 4.49
C THR A 66 6.45 6.58 5.64
N TYR A 67 7.07 6.32 6.79
CA TYR A 67 6.36 5.97 8.04
C TYR A 67 5.10 6.83 8.27
N GLY A 68 5.23 8.16 8.14
CA GLY A 68 4.11 9.08 8.34
C GLY A 68 3.01 8.93 7.30
N SER A 69 3.37 8.66 6.03
CA SER A 69 2.40 8.33 4.99
C SER A 69 1.71 7.01 5.28
N ILE A 70 2.46 5.96 5.60
CA ILE A 70 1.93 4.62 5.91
C ILE A 70 0.89 4.70 7.03
N ARG A 71 1.28 5.30 8.18
CA ARG A 71 0.38 5.45 9.32
C ARG A 71 -0.88 6.23 8.94
N ARG A 72 -0.74 7.36 8.23
CA ARG A 72 -1.89 8.18 7.83
C ARG A 72 -2.85 7.40 6.95
N ILE A 73 -2.33 6.77 5.90
CA ILE A 73 -3.14 6.05 4.92
C ILE A 73 -3.86 4.89 5.61
N PHE A 74 -3.19 4.11 6.47
CA PHE A 74 -3.84 3.04 7.20
C PHE A 74 -4.94 3.51 8.17
N MET A 75 -4.81 4.70 8.76
CA MET A 75 -5.87 5.27 9.60
C MET A 75 -7.05 5.85 8.79
N GLU A 76 -6.83 6.19 7.51
CA GLU A 76 -7.84 6.77 6.63
C GLU A 76 -8.56 5.72 5.77
N ILE A 77 -8.00 4.51 5.63
CA ILE A 77 -8.65 3.40 4.96
C ILE A 77 -9.81 2.89 5.81
N ASP A 78 -10.97 2.73 5.19
CA ASP A 78 -12.10 2.01 5.77
C ASP A 78 -11.76 0.51 5.87
N PHE A 79 -11.57 0.04 7.10
CA PHE A 79 -11.17 -1.33 7.37
C PHE A 79 -12.27 -2.33 7.00
N ASP A 80 -13.54 -1.98 7.21
CA ASP A 80 -14.66 -2.87 6.95
C ASP A 80 -14.86 -3.07 5.45
N ASP A 81 -14.80 -1.98 4.66
CA ASP A 81 -14.80 -2.04 3.19
C ASP A 81 -13.61 -2.86 2.66
N PHE A 82 -12.40 -2.61 3.19
CA PHE A 82 -11.21 -3.35 2.81
C PHE A 82 -11.35 -4.86 3.10
N ALA A 83 -11.78 -5.21 4.31
CA ALA A 83 -11.93 -6.61 4.73
C ALA A 83 -13.00 -7.34 3.90
N GLN A 84 -14.11 -6.67 3.58
CA GLN A 84 -15.15 -7.24 2.72
C GLN A 84 -14.61 -7.53 1.31
N LYS A 85 -13.88 -6.58 0.70
CA LYS A 85 -13.28 -6.75 -0.63
C LYS A 85 -12.21 -7.84 -0.65
N LEU A 86 -11.45 -8.01 0.43
CA LEU A 86 -10.47 -9.08 0.54
C LEU A 86 -11.11 -10.47 0.66
N LYS A 87 -12.22 -10.61 1.40
CA LYS A 87 -12.96 -11.87 1.52
C LYS A 87 -13.50 -12.38 0.18
N LEU A 88 -13.78 -11.50 -0.78
CA LEU A 88 -14.21 -11.91 -2.12
C LEU A 88 -13.13 -12.64 -2.92
N LEU A 89 -11.90 -12.69 -2.40
CA LEU A 89 -10.74 -13.31 -3.05
C LEU A 89 -10.36 -14.68 -2.44
N LEU A 90 -10.92 -15.05 -1.28
CA LEU A 90 -10.65 -16.29 -0.53
C LEU A 90 -11.91 -17.15 -0.42
#